data_AF-A0A522DJ49-F1
#
_entry.id   AF-A0A522DJ49-F1
#
_cell.length_a   1.000
_cell.length_b   1.000
_cell.length_c   1.000
_cell.angle_alpha   90.00
_cell.angle_beta   90.00
_cell.angle_gamma   90.00
#
_symmetry.space_group_name_H-M   'P 1'
#
loop_
_entity.id
_entity.type
_entity.pdbx_description
1 polymer ?
#
loop_
_entity_poly.entity_id
_entity_poly.type
_entity_poly.pdbx_seq_one_letter_code
_entity_poly.pdbx_strand_id
1 'polypeptide(L)'
;LEFDETQQGRKKAEDCDDPKAVEDYLGRHAEALQEAALIQVLARNREALIIQTGGDGSDESLRRIVLEDKYYREDLQAYTRLTARRRVLDALNAEHPQLHLSECCETYLRRFQQLRKTTARKAVIAENGLNHLALNPLYYFQASGGGKRYHLLYTPSRVDLGQRERESVETWAQWVGGADRAAAQAGRQLYSLINKDVRVFESLTEPELLKTGENASMASHFAFSNALSLMVTAAAHGDFEAMADLMNRRRDRLIHPAGEGYGGYCVPKDGLFLEFVLTLNRAEKLRQIGLPKVYHRAVIALANHLLDCKAEFCSQFEWEQWAAGLLQRQDCLKPYFTTSRGLPVFQLTRIAHVLEHLGRPQLRDPYRVASSLAAGWGLHKMVTGGEQVNRFMPFFKSWLIRQGIAEATRRHADKAISFGNCVVVLTAEYKPDTQDARFATGLRKFEILAGTGGHLLNALDLDGRVIAVLMNEGFERVQQRGWSERLRDMLAIDADDNAAIEQLRLLFPAARPPAEIRMVSPTGLSTQDLLNYTSDTQLEAIADETRLELSALGDRK
;
A
#
# COMPACT_ATOMS: atom_id res chain seq x y z
N LEU A 1 22.52 5.67 17.99
CA LEU A 1 23.68 4.89 17.49
C LEU A 1 24.30 5.55 16.27
N GLU A 2 23.58 5.81 15.17
CA GLU A 2 24.11 6.65 14.05
C GLU A 2 24.60 8.03 14.50
N PHE A 3 23.95 8.65 15.49
CA PHE A 3 24.33 9.94 16.09
C PHE A 3 25.70 9.94 16.78
N ASP A 4 26.07 8.82 17.42
CA ASP A 4 27.34 8.68 18.15
C ASP A 4 28.46 8.19 17.19
N GLU A 5 28.11 7.35 16.21
CA GLU A 5 29.00 6.98 15.09
C GLU A 5 29.44 8.19 14.25
N THR A 6 28.58 9.21 14.09
CA THR A 6 28.97 10.46 13.44
C THR A 6 30.02 11.26 14.23
N GLN A 7 30.07 11.12 15.56
CA GLN A 7 31.10 11.78 16.38
C GLN A 7 32.42 11.01 16.37
N GLN A 8 32.37 9.68 16.25
CA GLN A 8 33.56 8.80 16.35
C GLN A 8 34.18 8.45 14.99
N GLY A 9 33.53 8.83 13.89
CA GLY A 9 33.92 8.47 12.53
C GLY A 9 33.37 7.10 12.12
N ARG A 10 33.05 6.95 10.83
CA ARG A 10 32.47 5.72 10.29
C ARG A 10 33.48 4.57 10.36
N LYS A 11 33.21 3.56 11.19
CA LYS A 11 33.95 2.29 11.20
C LYS A 11 33.75 1.53 9.89
N LYS A 12 34.66 0.61 9.56
CA LYS A 12 34.51 -0.29 8.41
C LYS A 12 33.26 -1.15 8.61
N ALA A 13 32.55 -1.49 7.53
CA ALA A 13 31.30 -2.26 7.60
C ALA A 13 31.44 -3.68 8.22
N GLU A 14 32.68 -4.16 8.38
CA GLU A 14 33.02 -5.46 8.98
C GLU A 14 33.21 -5.38 10.51
N ASP A 15 33.25 -4.16 11.05
CA ASP A 15 33.47 -3.88 12.46
C ASP A 15 32.11 -3.87 13.19
N CYS A 16 31.71 -5.03 13.71
CA CYS A 16 30.42 -5.28 14.35
C CYS A 16 30.40 -5.01 15.86
N ASP A 17 31.41 -4.30 16.37
CA ASP A 17 31.52 -3.99 17.79
C ASP A 17 30.43 -3.01 18.24
N ASP A 18 30.10 -3.09 19.53
CA ASP A 18 29.13 -2.19 20.13
C ASP A 18 29.66 -0.74 20.13
N PRO A 19 28.81 0.28 19.96
CA PRO A 19 29.26 1.66 20.06
C PRO A 19 29.83 1.95 21.44
N LYS A 20 30.80 2.87 21.52
CA LYS A 20 31.54 3.14 22.76
C LYS A 20 30.63 3.45 23.96
N ALA A 21 29.53 4.18 23.75
CA ALA A 21 28.55 4.43 24.82
C ALA A 21 27.94 3.15 25.41
N VAL A 22 27.75 2.11 24.57
CA VAL A 22 27.27 0.79 24.99
C VAL A 22 28.39 0.00 25.69
N GLU A 23 29.62 0.06 25.19
CA GLU A 23 30.78 -0.58 25.84
C GLU A 23 31.06 0.02 27.23
N ASP A 24 31.04 1.35 27.34
CA ASP A 24 31.20 2.08 28.59
C ASP A 24 30.06 1.72 29.58
N TYR A 25 28.83 1.60 29.09
CA TYR A 25 27.68 1.19 29.90
C TYR A 25 27.80 -0.27 30.36
N LEU A 26 28.24 -1.18 29.47
CA LEU A 26 28.50 -2.58 29.79
C LEU A 26 29.57 -2.71 30.88
N GLY A 27 30.66 -1.95 30.79
CA GLY A 27 31.73 -1.96 31.78
C GLY A 27 31.28 -1.47 33.16
N ARG A 28 30.41 -0.46 33.21
CA ARG A 28 29.91 0.12 34.48
C ARG A 28 28.80 -0.69 35.14
N HIS A 29 28.03 -1.47 34.38
CA HIS A 29 26.82 -2.14 34.85
C HIS A 29 26.81 -3.66 34.63
N ALA A 30 27.98 -4.28 34.46
CA ALA A 30 28.13 -5.68 34.05
C ALA A 30 27.30 -6.66 34.90
N GLU A 31 27.40 -6.61 36.23
CA GLU A 31 26.71 -7.54 37.14
C GLU A 31 25.18 -7.41 37.06
N ALA A 32 24.66 -6.19 37.11
CA ALA A 32 23.22 -5.94 37.04
C ALA A 32 22.62 -6.33 35.68
N LEU A 33 23.36 -6.13 34.59
CA LEU A 33 22.94 -6.51 33.25
C LEU A 33 22.95 -8.02 33.05
N GLN A 34 23.96 -8.71 33.58
CA GLN A 34 24.03 -10.16 33.53
C GLN A 34 22.89 -10.81 34.32
N GLU A 35 22.55 -10.30 35.51
CA GLU A 35 21.43 -10.83 36.30
C GLU A 35 20.09 -10.63 35.57
N ALA A 36 19.87 -9.44 35.00
CA ALA A 36 18.66 -9.17 34.21
C ALA A 36 18.58 -10.05 32.95
N ALA A 37 19.70 -10.33 32.31
CA ALA A 37 19.78 -11.23 31.16
C ALA A 37 19.52 -12.68 31.55
N LEU A 38 20.04 -13.12 32.69
CA LEU A 38 19.87 -14.47 33.22
C LEU A 38 18.40 -14.80 33.46
N ILE A 39 17.64 -13.87 34.05
CA ILE A 39 16.18 -14.01 34.22
C ILE A 39 15.47 -14.24 32.88
N GLN A 40 15.87 -13.52 31.82
CA GLN A 40 15.26 -13.67 30.50
C GLN A 40 15.61 -15.01 29.84
N VAL A 41 16.86 -15.45 29.93
CA VAL A 41 17.31 -16.75 29.39
C VAL A 41 16.58 -17.90 30.08
N LEU A 42 16.45 -17.84 31.41
CA LEU A 42 15.72 -18.83 32.19
C LEU A 42 14.24 -18.86 31.83
N ALA A 43 13.57 -17.70 31.77
CA ALA A 43 12.14 -17.63 31.45
C ALA A 43 11.84 -18.20 30.05
N ARG A 44 12.71 -17.94 29.08
CA ARG A 44 12.52 -18.40 27.69
C ARG A 44 12.77 -19.89 27.51
N ASN A 45 13.73 -20.46 28.24
CA ASN A 45 14.20 -21.83 28.04
C ASN A 45 13.74 -22.79 29.15
N ARG A 46 12.83 -22.36 30.03
CA ARG A 46 12.49 -23.04 31.29
C ARG A 46 12.13 -24.51 31.10
N GLU A 47 11.23 -24.82 30.16
CA GLU A 47 10.80 -26.20 29.91
C GLU A 47 11.96 -27.09 29.43
N ALA A 48 12.78 -26.59 28.52
CA ALA A 48 13.93 -27.32 27.99
C ALA A 48 15.02 -27.54 29.07
N LEU A 49 15.26 -26.53 29.90
CA LEU A 49 16.22 -26.60 31.00
C LEU A 49 15.77 -27.60 32.08
N ILE A 50 14.48 -27.64 32.43
CA ILE A 50 13.92 -28.62 33.39
C ILE A 50 14.08 -30.06 32.86
N ILE A 51 13.94 -30.26 31.56
CA ILE A 51 14.17 -31.58 30.95
C ILE A 51 15.66 -31.96 31.06
N GLN A 52 16.58 -31.00 30.85
CA GLN A 52 18.02 -31.23 30.95
C GLN A 52 18.53 -31.45 32.38
N THR A 53 17.88 -30.87 33.40
CA THR A 53 18.20 -31.14 34.81
C THR A 53 17.65 -32.48 35.31
N GLY A 54 16.95 -33.25 34.47
CA GLY A 54 16.27 -34.48 34.90
C GLY A 54 15.03 -34.23 35.77
N GLY A 55 14.40 -33.05 35.62
CA GLY A 55 13.16 -32.69 36.33
C GLY A 55 13.33 -31.73 37.51
N ASP A 56 14.55 -31.33 37.85
CA ASP A 56 14.81 -30.32 38.89
C ASP A 56 14.59 -28.90 38.34
N GLY A 57 13.52 -28.24 38.82
CA GLY A 57 13.15 -26.89 38.41
C GLY A 57 13.62 -25.78 39.36
N SER A 58 14.55 -26.06 40.27
CA SER A 58 15.11 -25.04 41.16
C SER A 58 15.94 -24.01 40.38
N ASP A 59 15.76 -22.72 40.70
CA ASP A 59 16.43 -21.63 40.00
C ASP A 59 17.96 -21.75 40.08
N GLU A 60 18.50 -22.31 41.15
CA GLU A 60 19.95 -22.53 41.33
C GLU A 60 20.49 -23.57 40.34
N SER A 61 19.80 -24.70 40.16
CA SER A 61 20.16 -25.73 39.19
C SER A 61 20.04 -25.25 37.75
N LEU A 62 18.98 -24.48 37.44
CA LEU A 62 18.78 -23.93 36.10
C LEU A 62 19.83 -22.86 35.76
N ARG A 63 20.18 -22.00 36.72
CA ARG A 63 21.27 -21.00 36.58
C ARG A 63 22.60 -21.67 36.28
N ARG A 64 22.93 -22.76 37.00
CA ARG A 64 24.17 -23.52 36.77
C ARG A 64 24.26 -24.03 35.33
N ILE A 65 23.18 -24.62 34.79
CA ILE A 65 23.17 -25.08 33.39
C ILE A 65 23.37 -23.94 32.40
N VAL A 66 22.71 -22.79 32.62
CA VAL A 66 22.86 -21.62 31.74
C VAL A 66 24.31 -21.13 31.70
N LEU A 67 25.03 -21.22 32.82
CA LEU A 67 26.44 -20.81 32.92
C LEU A 67 27.43 -21.85 32.41
N GLU A 68 27.09 -23.14 32.44
CA GLU A 68 27.99 -24.22 31.99
C GLU A 68 27.84 -24.49 30.48
N ASP A 69 26.61 -24.52 29.99
CA ASP A 69 26.31 -24.79 28.58
C ASP A 69 26.75 -23.64 27.68
N LYS A 70 27.39 -23.98 26.56
CA LYS A 70 27.93 -23.00 25.62
C LYS A 70 26.81 -22.14 25.00
N TYR A 71 25.71 -22.74 24.58
CA TYR A 71 24.64 -22.05 23.85
C TYR A 71 23.86 -21.12 24.77
N TYR A 72 23.58 -21.55 26.00
CA TYR A 72 22.92 -20.68 26.97
C TYR A 72 23.81 -19.53 27.45
N ARG A 73 25.13 -19.73 27.52
CA ARG A 73 26.08 -18.63 27.76
C ARG A 73 26.11 -17.61 26.62
N GLU A 74 26.06 -18.07 25.38
CA GLU A 74 25.97 -17.18 24.21
C GLU A 74 24.66 -16.36 24.24
N ASP A 75 23.53 -17.00 24.58
CA ASP A 75 22.26 -16.33 24.81
C ASP A 75 22.39 -15.28 25.94
N LEU A 76 23.00 -15.66 27.07
CA LEU A 76 23.21 -14.77 28.21
C LEU A 76 24.03 -13.53 27.81
N GLN A 77 25.11 -13.69 27.07
CA GLN A 77 25.91 -12.58 26.55
C GLN A 77 25.10 -11.71 25.59
N ALA A 78 24.30 -12.31 24.71
CA ALA A 78 23.45 -11.58 23.77
C ALA A 78 22.38 -10.74 24.47
N TYR A 79 21.69 -11.30 25.47
CA TYR A 79 20.70 -10.55 26.26
C TYR A 79 21.34 -9.47 27.13
N THR A 80 22.55 -9.70 27.66
CA THR A 80 23.32 -8.70 28.41
C THR A 80 23.59 -7.48 27.52
N ARG A 81 24.13 -7.69 26.31
CA ARG A 81 24.38 -6.62 25.33
C ARG A 81 23.10 -5.96 24.85
N LEU A 82 22.04 -6.72 24.60
CA LEU A 82 20.73 -6.19 24.19
C LEU A 82 20.15 -5.24 25.24
N THR A 83 20.23 -5.63 26.51
CA THR A 83 19.74 -4.83 27.64
C THR A 83 20.57 -3.56 27.78
N ALA A 84 21.90 -3.64 27.65
CA ALA A 84 22.78 -2.47 27.65
C ALA A 84 22.42 -1.48 26.54
N ARG A 85 22.26 -1.96 25.30
CA ARG A 85 21.83 -1.12 24.16
C ARG A 85 20.50 -0.42 24.43
N ARG A 86 19.53 -1.13 25.01
CA ARG A 86 18.22 -0.55 25.32
C ARG A 86 18.36 0.56 26.37
N ARG A 87 19.12 0.32 27.45
CA ARG A 87 19.35 1.33 28.49
C ARG A 87 20.06 2.58 27.97
N VAL A 88 21.05 2.41 27.09
CA VAL A 88 21.73 3.53 26.43
C VAL A 88 20.77 4.30 25.52
N LEU A 89 19.92 3.60 24.76
CA LEU A 89 18.89 4.25 23.93
C LEU A 89 17.87 5.01 24.77
N ASP A 90 17.41 4.43 25.88
CA ASP A 90 16.45 5.07 26.78
C ASP A 90 17.06 6.36 27.38
N ALA A 91 18.34 6.31 27.78
CA ALA A 91 19.08 7.48 28.28
C ALA A 91 19.22 8.57 27.20
N LEU A 92 19.62 8.21 25.98
CA LEU A 92 19.73 9.16 24.87
C LEU A 92 18.38 9.75 24.45
N ASN A 93 17.30 8.97 24.54
CA ASN A 93 15.96 9.46 24.25
C ASN A 93 15.49 10.48 25.30
N ALA A 94 15.87 10.28 26.57
CA ALA A 94 15.60 11.25 27.63
C ALA A 94 16.44 12.52 27.49
N GLU A 95 17.70 12.41 27.05
CA GLU A 95 18.59 13.54 26.80
C GLU A 95 18.18 14.36 25.56
N HIS A 96 17.58 13.69 24.56
CA HIS A 96 17.21 14.29 23.28
C HIS A 96 15.79 13.91 22.85
N PRO A 97 14.74 14.38 23.56
CA PRO A 97 13.35 14.01 23.29
C PRO A 97 12.87 14.40 21.89
N GLN A 98 13.42 15.46 21.32
CA GLN A 98 13.12 15.94 19.96
C GLN A 98 13.49 14.96 18.84
N LEU A 99 14.33 13.96 19.13
CA LEU A 99 14.78 12.98 18.15
C LEU A 99 13.85 11.77 18.02
N HIS A 100 12.85 11.62 18.92
CA HIS A 100 11.86 10.53 18.87
C HIS A 100 12.52 9.15 18.67
N LEU A 101 13.59 8.87 19.45
CA LEU A 101 14.44 7.69 19.23
C LEU A 101 13.70 6.39 19.53
N SER A 102 12.72 6.41 20.45
CA SER A 102 11.88 5.24 20.75
C SER A 102 11.03 4.84 19.53
N GLU A 103 10.33 5.79 18.92
CA GLU A 103 9.48 5.59 17.73
C GLU A 103 10.32 5.20 16.51
N CYS A 104 11.50 5.79 16.37
CA CYS A 104 12.47 5.42 15.34
C CYS A 104 12.94 3.97 15.52
N CYS A 105 13.23 3.55 16.76
CA CYS A 105 13.65 2.18 17.09
C CYS A 105 12.52 1.18 16.78
N GLU A 106 11.29 1.47 17.17
CA GLU A 106 10.13 0.63 16.87
C GLU A 106 9.89 0.49 15.37
N THR A 107 9.96 1.61 14.63
CA THR A 107 9.83 1.61 13.18
C THR A 107 10.94 0.80 12.52
N TYR A 108 12.18 0.95 12.98
CA TYR A 108 13.34 0.20 12.50
C TYR A 108 13.18 -1.30 12.78
N LEU A 109 12.88 -1.68 14.02
CA LEU A 109 12.69 -3.07 14.41
C LEU A 109 11.53 -3.71 13.64
N ARG A 110 10.38 -3.04 13.54
CA ARG A 110 9.24 -3.52 12.74
C ARG A 110 9.64 -3.78 11.29
N ARG A 111 10.44 -2.88 10.71
CA ARG A 111 10.90 -2.98 9.32
C ARG A 111 11.91 -4.10 9.08
N PHE A 112 12.78 -4.38 10.05
CA PHE A 112 13.95 -5.26 9.86
C PHE A 112 13.92 -6.58 10.67
N GLN A 113 12.94 -6.79 11.55
CA GLN A 113 12.82 -8.02 12.36
C GLN A 113 12.63 -9.28 11.51
N GLN A 114 11.84 -9.21 10.43
CA GLN A 114 11.67 -10.35 9.51
C GLN A 114 12.99 -10.72 8.83
N LEU A 115 13.74 -9.71 8.38
CA LEU A 115 15.06 -9.91 7.80
C LEU A 115 15.99 -10.59 8.82
N ARG A 116 16.01 -10.13 10.07
CA ARG A 116 16.87 -10.68 11.13
C ARG A 116 16.64 -12.18 11.38
N LYS A 117 15.38 -12.62 11.47
CA LYS A 117 15.05 -14.05 11.64
C LYS A 117 15.49 -14.88 10.43
N THR A 118 15.27 -14.38 9.22
CA THR A 118 15.71 -15.08 8.00
C THR A 118 17.23 -15.12 7.87
N THR A 119 17.94 -14.04 8.21
CA THR A 119 19.40 -13.97 8.19
C THR A 119 20.01 -14.89 9.23
N ALA A 120 19.51 -14.88 10.47
CA ALA A 120 19.97 -15.77 11.53
C ALA A 120 19.78 -17.26 11.17
N ARG A 121 18.60 -17.62 10.62
CA ARG A 121 18.36 -19.00 10.16
C ARG A 121 19.36 -19.43 9.09
N LYS A 122 19.67 -18.53 8.15
CA LYS A 122 20.63 -18.81 7.07
C LYS A 122 22.08 -18.90 7.58
N ALA A 123 22.47 -18.05 8.53
CA ALA A 123 23.78 -18.12 9.19
C ALA A 123 23.96 -19.44 9.94
N VAL A 124 22.98 -19.83 10.77
CA VAL A 124 23.01 -21.10 11.52
C VAL A 124 23.09 -22.31 10.59
N ILE A 125 22.30 -22.34 9.50
CA ILE A 125 22.36 -23.41 8.50
C ILE A 125 23.76 -23.48 7.85
N ALA A 126 24.37 -22.33 7.55
CA ALA A 126 25.68 -22.26 6.92
C ALA A 126 26.82 -22.68 7.86
N GLU A 127 26.83 -22.17 9.09
CA GLU A 127 27.84 -22.48 10.12
C GLU A 127 27.84 -23.96 10.48
N ASN A 128 26.67 -24.60 10.53
CA ASN A 128 26.54 -26.02 10.85
C ASN A 128 26.63 -26.95 9.62
N GLY A 129 26.91 -26.42 8.43
CA GLY A 129 27.00 -27.23 7.20
C GLY A 129 25.69 -27.91 6.79
N LEU A 130 24.53 -27.44 7.28
CA LEU A 130 23.21 -28.02 7.07
C LEU A 130 22.56 -27.62 5.74
N ASN A 131 23.30 -26.94 4.85
CA ASN A 131 22.79 -26.49 3.55
C ASN A 131 22.21 -27.64 2.70
N HIS A 132 22.77 -28.85 2.83
CA HIS A 132 22.26 -30.04 2.15
C HIS A 132 20.82 -30.41 2.58
N LEU A 133 20.40 -30.02 3.79
CA LEU A 133 19.04 -30.21 4.28
C LEU A 133 18.05 -29.20 3.71
N ALA A 134 18.51 -28.06 3.17
CA ALA A 134 17.64 -27.05 2.57
C ALA A 134 16.94 -27.53 1.29
N LEU A 135 17.42 -28.62 0.69
CA LEU A 135 16.82 -29.30 -0.45
C LEU A 135 16.26 -30.68 -0.07
N ASN A 136 16.42 -31.10 1.19
CA ASN A 136 15.90 -32.38 1.65
C ASN A 136 14.35 -32.31 1.69
N PRO A 137 13.63 -33.24 1.05
CA PRO A 137 12.16 -33.24 1.01
C PRO A 137 11.45 -33.33 2.37
N LEU A 138 12.18 -33.62 3.46
CA LEU A 138 11.67 -33.55 4.84
C LEU A 138 11.60 -32.12 5.39
N TYR A 139 12.44 -31.22 4.89
CA TYR A 139 12.57 -29.84 5.41
C TYR A 139 12.29 -28.77 4.34
N TYR A 140 12.24 -29.18 3.06
CA TYR A 140 11.96 -28.32 1.92
C TYR A 140 10.56 -28.62 1.35
N PHE A 141 9.59 -27.80 1.75
CA PHE A 141 8.22 -27.93 1.30
C PHE A 141 7.95 -26.94 0.18
N GLN A 142 7.33 -27.45 -0.88
CA GLN A 142 6.85 -26.64 -2.00
C GLN A 142 5.36 -26.89 -2.23
N ALA A 143 4.75 -25.99 -3.00
CA ALA A 143 3.37 -26.12 -3.47
C ALA A 143 3.23 -27.03 -4.70
N SER A 144 4.33 -27.25 -5.43
CA SER A 144 4.39 -27.98 -6.69
C SER A 144 5.73 -28.72 -6.85
N GLY A 145 5.81 -29.62 -7.83
CA GLY A 145 7.02 -30.39 -8.13
C GLY A 145 7.35 -31.50 -7.13
N GLY A 146 8.58 -32.01 -7.15
CA GLY A 146 9.01 -33.15 -6.32
C GLY A 146 9.02 -32.89 -4.80
N GLY A 147 9.10 -31.62 -4.38
CA GLY A 147 9.04 -31.19 -2.98
C GLY A 147 7.62 -30.91 -2.47
N LYS A 148 6.58 -31.28 -3.22
CA LYS A 148 5.20 -30.94 -2.87
C LYS A 148 4.76 -31.55 -1.54
N ARG A 149 4.29 -30.69 -0.62
CA ARG A 149 3.74 -31.10 0.69
C ARG A 149 2.44 -30.38 1.07
N TYR A 150 2.06 -29.36 0.32
CA TYR A 150 0.81 -28.63 0.52
C TYR A 150 0.23 -28.21 -0.83
N HIS A 151 -1.08 -27.95 -0.85
CA HIS A 151 -1.74 -27.30 -1.97
C HIS A 151 -1.70 -25.79 -1.75
N LEU A 152 -1.29 -25.04 -2.77
CA LEU A 152 -1.39 -23.58 -2.79
C LEU A 152 -2.46 -23.17 -3.78
N LEU A 153 -3.38 -22.33 -3.31
CA LEU A 153 -4.49 -21.79 -4.07
C LEU A 153 -4.42 -20.26 -4.07
N TYR A 154 -4.81 -19.64 -5.18
CA TYR A 154 -5.20 -18.24 -5.24
C TYR A 154 -6.67 -18.16 -5.64
N THR A 155 -7.48 -17.57 -4.77
CA THR A 155 -8.95 -17.59 -4.86
C THR A 155 -9.47 -16.18 -4.59
N PRO A 156 -9.56 -15.33 -5.62
CA PRO A 156 -9.96 -13.95 -5.43
C PRO A 156 -11.41 -13.88 -4.96
N SER A 157 -11.71 -12.97 -4.03
CA SER A 157 -13.09 -12.69 -3.62
C SER A 157 -13.82 -11.97 -4.75
N ARG A 158 -15.00 -12.50 -5.10
CA ARG A 158 -15.96 -11.90 -6.03
C ARG A 158 -17.29 -11.57 -5.34
N VAL A 159 -17.26 -11.43 -4.02
CA VAL A 159 -18.43 -11.12 -3.20
C VAL A 159 -18.89 -9.69 -3.45
N ASP A 160 -20.19 -9.50 -3.70
CA ASP A 160 -20.83 -8.19 -3.79
C ASP A 160 -21.57 -7.88 -2.50
N LEU A 161 -20.95 -7.04 -1.66
CA LEU A 161 -21.51 -6.64 -0.37
C LEU A 161 -22.87 -5.95 -0.53
N GLY A 162 -23.77 -6.19 0.44
CA GLY A 162 -25.14 -5.68 0.46
C GLY A 162 -26.16 -6.73 0.03
N GLN A 163 -27.21 -6.31 -0.68
CA GLN A 163 -28.38 -7.16 -0.97
C GLN A 163 -28.07 -8.48 -1.70
N ARG A 164 -26.97 -8.53 -2.46
CA ARG A 164 -26.58 -9.69 -3.29
C ARG A 164 -25.41 -10.49 -2.71
N GLU A 165 -25.02 -10.25 -1.46
CA GLU A 165 -23.85 -10.89 -0.85
C GLU A 165 -23.92 -12.41 -0.93
N ARG A 166 -25.02 -13.00 -0.43
CA ARG A 166 -25.25 -14.45 -0.48
C ARG A 166 -25.29 -14.98 -1.91
N GLU A 167 -26.01 -14.29 -2.80
CA GLU A 167 -26.10 -14.70 -4.21
C GLU A 167 -24.71 -14.74 -4.86
N SER A 168 -23.90 -13.70 -4.65
CA SER A 168 -22.56 -13.60 -5.22
C SER A 168 -21.60 -14.70 -4.75
N VAL A 169 -21.79 -15.21 -3.53
CA VAL A 169 -21.02 -16.35 -2.99
C VAL A 169 -21.51 -17.68 -3.57
N GLU A 170 -22.82 -17.86 -3.72
CA GLU A 170 -23.39 -19.15 -4.11
C GLU A 170 -23.45 -19.38 -5.62
N THR A 171 -23.69 -18.34 -6.44
CA THR A 171 -24.06 -18.51 -7.86
C THR A 171 -23.07 -17.90 -8.83
N TRP A 172 -22.37 -16.83 -8.46
CA TRP A 172 -21.38 -16.23 -9.36
C TRP A 172 -20.14 -17.10 -9.41
N ALA A 173 -19.52 -17.21 -10.58
CA ALA A 173 -18.45 -18.17 -10.78
C ALA A 173 -17.26 -17.94 -9.84
N GLN A 174 -16.96 -18.87 -8.93
CA GLN A 174 -15.76 -18.75 -8.09
C GLN A 174 -14.53 -19.17 -8.89
N TRP A 175 -13.57 -18.26 -9.04
CA TRP A 175 -12.30 -18.55 -9.68
C TRP A 175 -11.31 -19.14 -8.67
N VAL A 176 -10.66 -20.25 -9.05
CA VAL A 176 -9.74 -20.99 -8.20
C VAL A 176 -8.48 -21.31 -9.00
N GLY A 177 -7.40 -20.61 -8.71
CA GLY A 177 -6.08 -20.90 -9.26
C GLY A 177 -5.34 -21.87 -8.36
N GLY A 178 -4.86 -22.99 -8.91
CA GLY A 178 -3.95 -23.90 -8.22
C GLY A 178 -2.52 -23.73 -8.70
N ALA A 179 -1.54 -23.88 -7.80
CA ALA A 179 -0.13 -23.94 -8.18
C ALA A 179 0.21 -25.12 -9.12
N ASP A 180 -0.67 -26.12 -9.18
CA ASP A 180 -0.70 -27.21 -10.16
C ASP A 180 -2.11 -27.82 -10.25
N ARG A 181 -2.28 -28.82 -11.12
CA ARG A 181 -3.54 -29.57 -11.31
C ARG A 181 -4.13 -30.11 -10.02
N ALA A 182 -3.33 -30.76 -9.18
CA ALA A 182 -3.83 -31.40 -7.97
C ALA A 182 -4.28 -30.35 -6.94
N ALA A 183 -3.59 -29.21 -6.84
CA ALA A 183 -4.07 -28.08 -6.05
C ALA A 183 -5.39 -27.53 -6.61
N ALA A 184 -5.48 -27.28 -7.91
CA ALA A 184 -6.70 -26.77 -8.54
C ALA A 184 -7.91 -27.68 -8.30
N GLN A 185 -7.73 -29.01 -8.36
CA GLN A 185 -8.76 -30.00 -8.05
C GLN A 185 -9.19 -29.98 -6.57
N ALA A 186 -8.23 -29.92 -5.64
CA ALA A 186 -8.53 -29.80 -4.21
C ALA A 186 -9.31 -28.51 -3.92
N GLY A 187 -8.92 -27.39 -4.54
CA GLY A 187 -9.64 -26.14 -4.47
C GLY A 187 -11.07 -26.24 -5.04
N ARG A 188 -11.25 -26.94 -6.17
CA ARG A 188 -12.59 -27.21 -6.72
C ARG A 188 -13.49 -27.88 -5.70
N GLN A 189 -13.02 -28.97 -5.12
CA GLN A 189 -13.79 -29.76 -4.16
C GLN A 189 -14.20 -28.92 -2.95
N LEU A 190 -13.27 -28.12 -2.42
CA LEU A 190 -13.53 -27.23 -1.28
C LEU A 190 -14.57 -26.16 -1.63
N TYR A 191 -14.41 -25.42 -2.72
CA TYR A 191 -15.32 -24.33 -3.07
C TYR A 191 -16.68 -24.82 -3.58
N SER A 192 -16.75 -26.02 -4.17
CA SER A 192 -18.01 -26.65 -4.60
C SER A 192 -18.92 -27.05 -3.44
N LEU A 193 -18.46 -26.96 -2.19
CA LEU A 193 -19.33 -27.14 -1.02
C LEU A 193 -20.38 -26.03 -0.89
N ILE A 194 -20.10 -24.84 -1.45
CA ILE A 194 -20.97 -23.66 -1.35
C ILE A 194 -21.31 -23.09 -2.73
N ASN A 195 -20.29 -22.95 -3.59
CA ASN A 195 -20.44 -22.28 -4.88
C ASN A 195 -20.86 -23.26 -5.98
N LYS A 196 -21.88 -22.87 -6.75
CA LYS A 196 -22.51 -23.69 -7.80
C LYS A 196 -21.77 -23.64 -9.14
N ASP A 197 -20.84 -22.71 -9.34
CA ASP A 197 -20.07 -22.53 -10.58
C ASP A 197 -18.56 -22.30 -10.34
N VAL A 198 -17.86 -23.32 -9.86
CA VAL A 198 -16.41 -23.21 -9.62
C VAL A 198 -15.62 -23.38 -10.92
N ARG A 199 -14.84 -22.34 -11.27
CA ARG A 199 -13.90 -22.35 -12.42
C ARG A 199 -12.48 -22.48 -11.90
N VAL A 200 -11.80 -23.52 -12.38
CA VAL A 200 -10.45 -23.86 -11.95
C VAL A 200 -9.42 -23.56 -13.01
N PHE A 201 -8.25 -23.10 -12.56
CA PHE A 201 -7.10 -22.79 -13.39
C PHE A 201 -5.87 -23.50 -12.82
N GLU A 202 -5.05 -24.10 -13.68
CA GLU A 202 -3.73 -24.65 -13.29
C GLU A 202 -2.66 -23.54 -13.25
N SER A 203 -3.06 -22.35 -12.75
CA SER A 203 -2.27 -21.15 -12.67
C SER A 203 -2.77 -20.29 -11.51
N LEU A 204 -1.86 -19.79 -10.67
CA LEU A 204 -2.21 -18.79 -9.66
C LEU A 204 -2.45 -17.42 -10.29
N THR A 205 -1.71 -17.10 -11.35
CA THR A 205 -1.67 -15.77 -11.98
C THR A 205 -2.90 -15.49 -12.83
N GLU A 206 -3.48 -16.49 -13.49
CA GLU A 206 -4.65 -16.31 -14.34
C GLU A 206 -5.87 -15.72 -13.59
N PRO A 207 -6.31 -16.31 -12.46
CA PRO A 207 -7.38 -15.70 -11.65
C PRO A 207 -7.00 -14.35 -11.03
N GLU A 208 -5.71 -14.06 -10.81
CA GLU A 208 -5.25 -12.74 -10.37
C GLU A 208 -5.47 -11.66 -11.44
N LEU A 209 -5.14 -11.98 -12.70
CA LEU A 209 -5.39 -11.12 -13.85
C LEU A 209 -6.88 -10.97 -14.14
N LEU A 210 -7.66 -12.06 -14.05
CA LEU A 210 -9.11 -11.99 -14.24
C LEU A 210 -9.76 -11.07 -13.21
N LYS A 211 -9.34 -11.16 -11.93
CA LYS A 211 -9.93 -10.32 -10.87
C LYS A 211 -9.60 -8.85 -11.06
N THR A 212 -8.33 -8.54 -11.32
CA THR A 212 -7.89 -7.16 -11.49
C THR A 212 -8.47 -6.56 -12.76
N GLY A 213 -8.55 -7.34 -13.85
CA GLY A 213 -9.22 -6.97 -15.10
C GLY A 213 -10.74 -6.73 -14.95
N GLU A 214 -11.45 -7.59 -14.22
CA GLU A 214 -12.88 -7.41 -13.92
C GLU A 214 -13.14 -6.07 -13.21
N ASN A 215 -12.36 -5.77 -12.16
CA ASN A 215 -12.51 -4.52 -11.40
C ASN A 215 -12.08 -3.29 -12.22
N ALA A 216 -10.98 -3.38 -12.98
CA ALA A 216 -10.52 -2.29 -13.85
C ALA A 216 -11.56 -1.95 -14.94
N SER A 217 -12.16 -2.98 -15.53
CA SER A 217 -13.26 -2.83 -16.49
C SER A 217 -14.42 -2.09 -15.85
N MET A 218 -14.88 -2.52 -14.66
CA MET A 218 -15.99 -1.87 -13.97
C MET A 218 -15.71 -0.38 -13.71
N ALA A 219 -14.54 -0.05 -13.14
CA ALA A 219 -14.16 1.33 -12.87
C ALA A 219 -14.20 2.22 -14.13
N SER A 220 -13.68 1.69 -15.25
CA SER A 220 -13.60 2.39 -16.53
C SER A 220 -14.99 2.62 -17.15
N HIS A 221 -15.91 1.66 -17.02
CA HIS A 221 -17.28 1.82 -17.53
C HIS A 221 -18.07 2.88 -16.75
N PHE A 222 -17.95 2.90 -15.41
CA PHE A 222 -18.56 3.98 -14.61
C PHE A 222 -17.92 5.34 -14.91
N ALA A 223 -16.60 5.39 -15.13
CA ALA A 223 -15.91 6.61 -15.53
C ALA A 223 -16.41 7.13 -16.88
N PHE A 224 -16.63 6.24 -17.85
CA PHE A 224 -17.21 6.60 -19.14
C PHE A 224 -18.61 7.18 -18.99
N SER A 225 -19.49 6.54 -18.20
CA SER A 225 -20.82 7.07 -17.88
C SER A 225 -20.75 8.44 -17.20
N ASN A 226 -19.84 8.63 -16.25
CA ASN A 226 -19.62 9.90 -15.58
C ASN A 226 -19.17 11.00 -16.57
N ALA A 227 -18.25 10.69 -17.49
CA ALA A 227 -17.81 11.62 -18.53
C ALA A 227 -18.95 12.01 -19.48
N LEU A 228 -19.80 11.06 -19.88
CA LEU A 228 -21.00 11.36 -20.67
C LEU A 228 -21.99 12.24 -19.90
N SER A 229 -22.18 11.99 -18.61
CA SER A 229 -23.04 12.83 -17.75
C SER A 229 -22.53 14.27 -17.64
N LEU A 230 -21.21 14.46 -17.52
CA LEU A 230 -20.57 15.78 -17.57
C LEU A 230 -20.83 16.48 -18.91
N MET A 231 -20.69 15.76 -20.03
CA MET A 231 -20.97 16.29 -21.36
C MET A 231 -22.44 16.69 -21.52
N VAL A 232 -23.40 15.85 -21.11
CA VAL A 232 -24.84 16.17 -21.16
C VAL A 232 -25.14 17.43 -20.35
N THR A 233 -24.52 17.55 -19.17
CA THR A 233 -24.64 18.74 -18.32
C THR A 233 -24.08 19.99 -19.01
N ALA A 234 -22.90 19.90 -19.63
CA ALA A 234 -22.26 21.01 -20.33
C ALA A 234 -23.02 21.44 -21.60
N ALA A 235 -23.60 20.49 -22.34
CA ALA A 235 -24.41 20.76 -23.52
C ALA A 235 -25.77 21.40 -23.17
N ALA A 236 -26.18 21.35 -21.90
CA ALA A 236 -27.49 21.78 -21.42
C ALA A 236 -28.66 21.18 -22.23
N HIS A 237 -28.46 20.00 -22.82
CA HIS A 237 -29.41 19.35 -23.70
C HIS A 237 -29.49 17.85 -23.41
N GLY A 238 -30.69 17.41 -23.04
CA GLY A 238 -30.98 16.01 -22.76
C GLY A 238 -30.81 15.62 -21.29
N ASP A 239 -30.98 14.33 -21.04
CA ASP A 239 -30.85 13.68 -19.74
C ASP A 239 -29.98 12.43 -19.90
N PHE A 240 -29.04 12.23 -18.97
CA PHE A 240 -28.10 11.11 -19.07
C PHE A 240 -28.81 9.76 -18.92
N GLU A 241 -29.80 9.64 -18.04
CA GLU A 241 -30.52 8.38 -17.82
C GLU A 241 -31.32 7.99 -19.07
N ALA A 242 -31.99 8.95 -19.71
CA ALA A 242 -32.67 8.74 -20.98
C ALA A 242 -31.68 8.34 -22.11
N MET A 243 -30.52 9.00 -22.19
CA MET A 243 -29.47 8.65 -23.14
C MET A 243 -28.97 7.21 -22.91
N ALA A 244 -28.67 6.84 -21.66
CA ALA A 244 -28.21 5.52 -21.29
C ALA A 244 -29.26 4.44 -21.61
N ASP A 245 -30.54 4.68 -21.29
CA ASP A 245 -31.63 3.74 -21.63
C ASP A 245 -31.70 3.48 -23.14
N LEU A 246 -31.69 4.54 -23.96
CA LEU A 246 -31.75 4.43 -25.41
C LEU A 246 -30.53 3.69 -25.98
N MET A 247 -29.33 3.96 -25.46
CA MET A 247 -28.11 3.25 -25.86
C MET A 247 -28.17 1.75 -25.48
N ASN A 248 -28.72 1.43 -24.31
CA ASN A 248 -28.86 0.08 -23.78
C ASN A 248 -29.97 -0.74 -24.47
N ARG A 249 -30.85 -0.13 -25.28
CA ARG A 249 -31.80 -0.88 -26.14
C ARG A 249 -31.08 -1.80 -27.11
N ARG A 250 -29.83 -1.49 -27.44
CA ARG A 250 -28.93 -2.39 -28.15
C ARG A 250 -28.29 -3.38 -27.19
N ARG A 251 -28.70 -4.65 -27.29
CA ARG A 251 -28.24 -5.74 -26.41
C ARG A 251 -26.74 -6.02 -26.43
N ASP A 252 -26.01 -5.51 -27.42
CA ASP A 252 -24.55 -5.62 -27.55
C ASP A 252 -23.77 -4.52 -26.80
N ARG A 253 -24.47 -3.61 -26.11
CA ARG A 253 -23.89 -2.45 -25.42
C ARG A 253 -24.43 -2.36 -24.01
N LEU A 254 -23.58 -1.92 -23.08
CA LEU A 254 -23.96 -1.63 -21.71
C LEU A 254 -23.35 -0.30 -21.27
N ILE A 255 -24.22 0.66 -21.00
CA ILE A 255 -23.94 1.93 -20.36
C ILE A 255 -24.40 1.81 -18.92
N HIS A 256 -23.44 1.89 -18.01
CA HIS A 256 -23.72 1.90 -16.58
C HIS A 256 -24.37 3.23 -16.17
N PRO A 257 -25.10 3.28 -15.05
CA PRO A 257 -25.55 4.54 -14.49
C PRO A 257 -24.37 5.48 -14.20
N ALA A 258 -24.55 6.77 -14.43
CA ALA A 258 -23.64 7.78 -13.95
C ALA A 258 -23.92 8.05 -12.47
N GLY A 259 -22.93 8.52 -11.73
CA GLY A 259 -23.04 8.71 -10.29
C GLY A 259 -22.33 9.95 -9.78
N GLU A 260 -22.05 9.95 -8.49
CA GLU A 260 -21.23 10.95 -7.81
C GLU A 260 -19.74 10.59 -7.73
N GLY A 261 -19.38 9.48 -8.38
CA GLY A 261 -18.06 8.86 -8.36
C GLY A 261 -18.21 7.35 -8.15
N TYR A 262 -17.09 6.69 -7.89
CA TYR A 262 -17.05 5.27 -7.51
C TYR A 262 -16.35 5.14 -6.15
N GLY A 263 -17.00 4.49 -5.18
CA GLY A 263 -16.50 4.26 -3.83
C GLY A 263 -16.24 2.77 -3.53
N GLY A 264 -15.84 2.46 -2.29
CA GLY A 264 -15.54 1.09 -1.86
C GLY A 264 -14.08 0.70 -2.10
N TYR A 265 -13.63 -0.33 -1.38
CA TYR A 265 -12.21 -0.68 -1.30
C TYR A 265 -11.66 -1.40 -2.54
N CYS A 266 -12.44 -2.32 -3.13
CA CYS A 266 -11.92 -3.29 -4.09
C CYS A 266 -11.64 -2.69 -5.48
N VAL A 267 -12.58 -1.94 -6.05
CA VAL A 267 -12.49 -1.52 -7.45
C VAL A 267 -11.43 -0.43 -7.68
N PRO A 268 -11.38 0.66 -6.89
CA PRO A 268 -10.34 1.68 -7.04
C PRO A 268 -8.93 1.13 -6.86
N LYS A 269 -8.71 0.18 -5.95
CA LYS A 269 -7.39 -0.40 -5.69
C LYS A 269 -6.96 -1.38 -6.79
N ASP A 270 -7.87 -2.24 -7.24
CA ASP A 270 -7.53 -3.34 -8.15
C ASP A 270 -7.35 -2.84 -9.59
N GLY A 271 -8.07 -1.79 -10.00
CA GLY A 271 -7.83 -1.13 -11.28
C GLY A 271 -6.40 -0.56 -11.35
N LEU A 272 -6.01 0.21 -10.33
CA LEU A 272 -4.66 0.78 -10.23
C LEU A 272 -3.58 -0.30 -10.01
N PHE A 273 -3.94 -1.50 -9.53
CA PHE A 273 -2.99 -2.59 -9.40
C PHE A 273 -2.42 -3.03 -10.75
N LEU A 274 -3.20 -3.04 -11.83
CA LEU A 274 -2.71 -3.39 -13.17
C LEU A 274 -1.63 -2.40 -13.66
N GLU A 275 -1.86 -1.10 -13.47
CA GLU A 275 -0.84 -0.07 -13.76
C GLU A 275 0.35 -0.19 -12.80
N PHE A 276 0.08 -0.46 -11.52
CA PHE A 276 1.13 -0.65 -10.53
C PHE A 276 2.05 -1.81 -10.89
N VAL A 277 1.50 -2.95 -11.32
CA VAL A 277 2.27 -4.10 -11.78
C VAL A 277 3.18 -3.69 -12.94
N LEU A 278 2.67 -2.98 -13.95
CA LEU A 278 3.49 -2.47 -15.06
C LEU A 278 4.53 -1.42 -14.66
N THR A 279 4.46 -0.88 -13.44
CA THR A 279 5.38 0.13 -12.90
C THR A 279 6.24 -0.37 -11.72
N LEU A 280 6.25 -1.67 -11.42
CA LEU A 280 6.97 -2.29 -10.29
C LEU A 280 8.49 -2.07 -10.28
N ASN A 281 9.10 -1.71 -11.41
CA ASN A 281 10.53 -1.40 -11.52
C ASN A 281 10.90 0.01 -11.02
N ARG A 282 9.94 0.80 -10.51
CA ARG A 282 10.21 2.09 -9.86
C ARG A 282 11.10 1.89 -8.62
N ALA A 283 12.13 2.72 -8.46
CA ALA A 283 13.15 2.60 -7.39
C ALA A 283 12.55 2.60 -5.97
N GLU A 284 11.33 3.14 -5.83
CA GLU A 284 10.52 3.16 -4.62
C GLU A 284 10.13 1.73 -4.16
N LYS A 285 9.96 0.77 -5.08
CA LYS A 285 9.48 -0.59 -4.81
C LYS A 285 10.61 -1.59 -4.51
N LEU A 286 11.79 -1.41 -5.11
CA LEU A 286 13.02 -2.13 -4.72
C LEU A 286 13.43 -1.84 -3.26
N ARG A 287 13.03 -0.69 -2.73
CA ARG A 287 13.21 -0.34 -1.31
C ARG A 287 12.30 -1.15 -0.37
N GLN A 288 11.15 -1.61 -0.85
CA GLN A 288 10.17 -2.38 -0.06
C GLN A 288 10.60 -3.85 0.12
N ILE A 289 11.42 -4.39 -0.79
CA ILE A 289 12.03 -5.74 -0.68
C ILE A 289 13.34 -5.76 0.12
N GLY A 290 13.69 -4.67 0.80
CA GLY A 290 14.85 -4.60 1.69
C GLY A 290 16.19 -4.28 1.02
N LEU A 291 16.23 -3.96 -0.28
CA LEU A 291 17.47 -3.61 -0.97
C LEU A 291 17.82 -2.12 -0.74
N PRO A 292 19.04 -1.78 -0.25
CA PRO A 292 19.47 -0.39 -0.10
C PRO A 292 19.57 0.33 -1.46
N LYS A 293 19.15 1.61 -1.51
CA LYS A 293 19.09 2.42 -2.75
C LYS A 293 20.39 2.42 -3.56
N VAL A 294 21.53 2.46 -2.89
CA VAL A 294 22.85 2.50 -3.52
C VAL A 294 23.12 1.29 -4.43
N TYR A 295 22.48 0.15 -4.15
CA TYR A 295 22.67 -1.09 -4.92
C TYR A 295 21.58 -1.35 -5.95
N HIS A 296 20.53 -0.52 -6.03
CA HIS A 296 19.41 -0.74 -6.97
C HIS A 296 19.89 -0.85 -8.41
N ARG A 297 20.72 0.09 -8.86
CA ARG A 297 21.24 0.12 -10.23
C ARG A 297 22.10 -1.10 -10.56
N ALA A 298 22.96 -1.52 -9.63
CA ALA A 298 23.83 -2.68 -9.80
C ALA A 298 23.05 -4.00 -9.82
N VAL A 299 22.07 -4.17 -8.93
CA VAL A 299 21.23 -5.37 -8.87
C VAL A 299 20.32 -5.48 -10.09
N ILE A 300 19.73 -4.37 -10.55
CA ILE A 300 18.96 -4.36 -11.80
C ILE A 300 19.86 -4.73 -12.99
N ALA A 301 21.06 -4.14 -13.09
CA ALA A 301 21.99 -4.45 -14.18
C ALA A 301 22.41 -5.92 -14.18
N LEU A 302 22.71 -6.48 -13.01
CA LEU A 302 23.09 -7.88 -12.86
C LEU A 302 21.92 -8.82 -13.15
N ALA A 303 20.73 -8.54 -12.62
CA ALA A 303 19.53 -9.33 -12.90
C ALA A 303 19.16 -9.29 -14.39
N ASN A 304 19.31 -8.14 -15.07
CA ASN A 304 19.16 -8.03 -16.51
C ASN A 304 20.18 -8.90 -17.23
N HIS A 305 21.47 -8.82 -16.87
CA HIS A 305 22.50 -9.67 -17.46
C HIS A 305 22.22 -11.17 -17.28
N LEU A 306 21.72 -11.59 -16.11
CA LEU A 306 21.30 -12.96 -15.91
C LEU A 306 20.19 -13.37 -16.87
N LEU A 307 19.20 -12.49 -17.09
CA LEU A 307 18.12 -12.74 -18.03
C LEU A 307 18.60 -12.77 -19.49
N ASP A 308 19.66 -12.02 -19.87
CA ASP A 308 20.24 -12.06 -21.23
C ASP A 308 20.66 -13.48 -21.58
N CYS A 309 21.39 -14.10 -20.67
CA CYS A 309 22.00 -15.40 -20.91
C CYS A 309 21.02 -16.56 -20.64
N LYS A 310 19.78 -16.30 -20.18
CA LYS A 310 18.85 -17.37 -19.79
C LYS A 310 18.55 -18.37 -20.92
N ALA A 311 18.48 -17.89 -22.17
CA ALA A 311 18.24 -18.74 -23.34
C ALA A 311 19.44 -19.64 -23.72
N GLU A 312 20.62 -19.39 -23.13
CA GLU A 312 21.84 -20.16 -23.38
C GLU A 312 21.88 -21.46 -22.56
N PHE A 313 20.92 -21.67 -21.66
CA PHE A 313 20.89 -22.83 -20.75
C PHE A 313 19.73 -23.78 -21.09
N CYS A 314 20.00 -25.09 -21.06
CA CYS A 314 19.03 -26.12 -21.39
C CYS A 314 18.00 -26.33 -20.27
N SER A 315 18.32 -25.91 -19.04
CA SER A 315 17.42 -25.99 -17.90
C SER A 315 17.54 -24.78 -16.98
N GLN A 316 16.47 -24.50 -16.24
CA GLN A 316 16.46 -23.46 -15.22
C GLN A 316 17.54 -23.69 -14.15
N PHE A 317 17.84 -24.96 -13.84
CA PHE A 317 18.86 -25.32 -12.85
C PHE A 317 20.27 -24.90 -13.29
N GLU A 318 20.64 -25.16 -14.54
CA GLU A 318 21.94 -24.77 -15.10
C GLU A 318 22.12 -23.24 -15.12
N TRP A 319 21.05 -22.52 -15.49
CA TRP A 319 21.03 -21.06 -15.47
C TRP A 319 21.21 -20.50 -14.04
N GLU A 320 20.51 -21.07 -13.06
CA GLU A 320 20.62 -20.67 -11.66
C GLU A 320 22.03 -20.94 -11.08
N GLN A 321 22.66 -22.05 -11.48
CA GLN A 321 24.02 -22.39 -11.06
C GLN A 321 25.06 -21.44 -11.66
N TRP A 322 24.92 -21.08 -12.93
CA TRP A 322 25.78 -20.08 -13.57
C TRP A 322 25.60 -18.69 -12.94
N ALA A 323 24.35 -18.28 -12.69
CA ALA A 323 24.02 -17.02 -12.03
C ALA A 323 24.68 -16.91 -10.64
N ALA A 324 24.71 -18.00 -9.88
CA ALA A 324 25.39 -18.08 -8.60
C ALA A 324 26.90 -17.85 -8.71
N GLY A 325 27.55 -18.37 -9.76
CA GLY A 325 28.98 -18.15 -10.02
C GLY A 325 29.33 -16.71 -10.41
N LEU A 326 28.40 -15.99 -11.06
CA LEU A 326 28.56 -14.59 -11.44
C LEU A 326 28.49 -13.65 -10.22
N LEU A 327 27.60 -13.96 -9.28
CA LEU A 327 27.47 -13.26 -8.00
C LEU A 327 28.73 -13.34 -7.14
N GLN A 328 29.44 -14.46 -7.19
CA GLN A 328 30.70 -14.66 -6.45
C GLN A 328 31.82 -13.70 -6.89
N ARG A 329 31.74 -13.15 -8.10
CA ARG A 329 32.77 -12.29 -8.68
C ARG A 329 32.54 -10.79 -8.44
N GLN A 330 31.43 -10.38 -7.85
CA GLN A 330 31.16 -8.98 -7.52
C GLN A 330 31.42 -8.65 -6.05
N ASP A 331 32.59 -8.06 -5.78
CA ASP A 331 33.04 -7.75 -4.42
C ASP A 331 32.11 -6.83 -3.62
N CYS A 332 31.40 -5.91 -4.30
CA CYS A 332 30.50 -4.94 -3.66
C CYS A 332 29.16 -5.52 -3.16
N LEU A 333 28.81 -6.74 -3.55
CA LEU A 333 27.55 -7.41 -3.19
C LEU A 333 27.77 -8.59 -2.21
N LYS A 334 29.03 -8.96 -1.94
CA LYS A 334 29.42 -10.05 -1.02
C LYS A 334 28.71 -10.05 0.35
N PRO A 335 28.51 -8.90 1.05
CA PRO A 335 27.87 -8.89 2.37
C PRO A 335 26.39 -9.31 2.36
N TYR A 336 25.71 -9.19 1.21
CA TYR A 336 24.27 -9.45 1.06
C TYR A 336 23.99 -10.77 0.33
N PHE A 337 24.98 -11.32 -0.37
CA PHE A 337 24.88 -12.50 -1.22
C PHE A 337 26.06 -13.44 -0.96
N THR A 338 26.17 -14.00 0.24
CA THR A 338 27.20 -15.02 0.54
C THR A 338 26.82 -16.37 -0.08
N THR A 339 27.80 -17.04 -0.67
CA THR A 339 27.75 -18.48 -0.98
C THR A 339 28.66 -19.21 0.00
N SER A 340 28.11 -20.12 0.79
CA SER A 340 28.90 -21.15 1.48
C SER A 340 28.77 -22.45 0.68
N ARG A 341 29.90 -22.98 0.20
CA ARG A 341 29.98 -24.20 -0.65
C ARG A 341 29.17 -24.15 -1.95
N GLY A 342 29.07 -22.97 -2.58
CA GLY A 342 28.56 -22.83 -3.95
C GLY A 342 27.05 -22.58 -4.12
N LEU A 343 26.29 -22.29 -3.06
CA LEU A 343 24.83 -21.99 -3.17
C LEU A 343 24.46 -20.61 -2.60
N PRO A 344 23.74 -19.75 -3.37
CA PRO A 344 23.49 -18.36 -3.02
C PRO A 344 22.37 -18.17 -1.99
N VAL A 345 22.63 -17.33 -0.97
CA VAL A 345 21.73 -17.00 0.16
C VAL A 345 20.59 -16.04 -0.22
N PHE A 346 20.61 -15.45 -1.42
CA PHE A 346 19.50 -14.75 -2.06
C PHE A 346 19.48 -15.09 -3.55
N GLN A 347 18.35 -15.59 -4.07
CA GLN A 347 18.23 -15.95 -5.47
C GLN A 347 18.03 -14.69 -6.31
N LEU A 348 19.12 -14.13 -6.85
CA LEU A 348 19.05 -13.06 -7.84
C LEU A 348 18.25 -13.49 -9.09
N THR A 349 18.16 -14.79 -9.34
CA THR A 349 17.28 -15.42 -10.33
C THR A 349 15.79 -15.23 -10.02
N ARG A 350 15.39 -15.09 -8.75
CA ARG A 350 14.03 -14.66 -8.38
C ARG A 350 13.80 -13.18 -8.63
N ILE A 351 14.80 -12.32 -8.36
CA ILE A 351 14.71 -10.90 -8.74
C ILE A 351 14.61 -10.78 -10.25
N ALA A 352 15.43 -11.51 -10.99
CA ALA A 352 15.36 -11.65 -12.44
C ALA A 352 13.99 -12.13 -12.91
N HIS A 353 13.40 -13.16 -12.27
CA HIS A 353 12.05 -13.63 -12.59
C HIS A 353 10.97 -12.57 -12.36
N VAL A 354 11.05 -11.85 -11.23
CA VAL A 354 10.13 -10.74 -10.90
C VAL A 354 10.29 -9.60 -11.92
N LEU A 355 11.51 -9.27 -12.32
CA LEU A 355 11.78 -8.26 -13.34
C LEU A 355 11.32 -8.70 -14.75
N GLU A 356 11.43 -10.00 -15.07
CA GLU A 356 11.03 -10.59 -16.36
C GLU A 356 9.51 -10.65 -16.53
N HIS A 357 8.77 -10.96 -15.47
CA HIS A 357 7.32 -11.22 -15.54
C HIS A 357 6.46 -10.03 -15.11
N LEU A 358 7.01 -9.06 -14.37
CA LEU A 358 6.25 -7.97 -13.75
C LEU A 358 6.86 -6.58 -13.99
N GLY A 359 7.86 -6.43 -14.85
CA GLY A 359 8.62 -5.18 -15.02
C GLY A 359 8.62 -4.60 -16.45
N ARG A 360 9.25 -3.44 -16.62
CA ARG A 360 9.51 -2.83 -17.94
C ARG A 360 10.10 -3.89 -18.88
N PRO A 361 9.62 -3.96 -20.14
CA PRO A 361 10.11 -4.91 -21.10
C PRO A 361 11.60 -4.60 -21.37
N GLN A 362 12.43 -5.64 -21.41
CA GLN A 362 13.83 -5.49 -21.78
C GLN A 362 13.92 -4.95 -23.21
N LEU A 363 14.82 -3.99 -23.47
CA LEU A 363 15.09 -3.42 -24.80
C LEU A 363 15.82 -4.41 -25.73
N ARG A 364 15.34 -5.65 -25.79
CA ARG A 364 15.97 -6.78 -26.50
C ARG A 364 15.06 -7.33 -27.57
N ASP A 365 13.78 -7.44 -27.22
CA ASP A 365 12.75 -7.88 -28.13
C ASP A 365 11.83 -6.70 -28.43
N PRO A 366 11.89 -6.14 -29.66
CA PRO A 366 11.03 -5.02 -30.04
C PRO A 366 9.55 -5.35 -29.88
N TYR A 367 9.15 -6.62 -30.02
CA TYR A 367 7.77 -7.05 -29.81
C TYR A 367 7.36 -6.94 -28.34
N ARG A 368 8.13 -7.50 -27.40
CA ARG A 368 7.86 -7.36 -25.96
C ARG A 368 7.91 -5.91 -25.49
N VAL A 369 8.86 -5.12 -26.03
CA VAL A 369 8.96 -3.68 -25.73
C VAL A 369 7.73 -2.93 -26.17
N ALA A 370 7.38 -3.04 -27.46
CA ALA A 370 6.22 -2.38 -28.01
C ALA A 370 4.93 -2.85 -27.31
N SER A 371 4.80 -4.16 -27.05
CA SER A 371 3.61 -4.73 -26.39
C SER A 371 3.41 -4.19 -24.97
N SER A 372 4.47 -4.12 -24.17
CA SER A 372 4.35 -3.61 -22.80
C SER A 372 4.22 -2.08 -22.75
N LEU A 373 4.86 -1.33 -23.68
CA LEU A 373 4.61 0.11 -23.82
C LEU A 373 3.16 0.39 -24.25
N ALA A 374 2.64 -0.36 -25.23
CA ALA A 374 1.27 -0.24 -25.70
C ALA A 374 0.27 -0.63 -24.61
N ALA A 375 0.53 -1.71 -23.87
CA ALA A 375 -0.29 -2.12 -22.74
C ALA A 375 -0.28 -1.07 -21.62
N GLY A 376 0.90 -0.55 -21.25
CA GLY A 376 1.04 0.51 -20.26
C GLY A 376 0.33 1.79 -20.68
N TRP A 377 0.48 2.21 -21.94
CA TRP A 377 -0.22 3.37 -22.49
C TRP A 377 -1.74 3.16 -22.49
N GLY A 378 -2.22 2.00 -22.96
CA GLY A 378 -3.65 1.68 -23.02
C GLY A 378 -4.29 1.61 -21.64
N LEU A 379 -3.64 0.94 -20.68
CA LEU A 379 -4.13 0.87 -19.29
C LEU A 379 -4.09 2.23 -18.61
N HIS A 380 -3.04 3.03 -18.83
CA HIS A 380 -2.99 4.38 -18.29
C HIS A 380 -4.15 5.25 -18.82
N LYS A 381 -4.46 5.16 -20.12
CA LYS A 381 -5.56 5.92 -20.72
C LYS A 381 -6.93 5.45 -20.22
N MET A 382 -7.15 4.15 -20.14
CA MET A 382 -8.46 3.61 -19.78
C MET A 382 -8.70 3.57 -18.28
N VAL A 383 -7.73 3.07 -17.52
CA VAL A 383 -7.89 2.80 -16.08
C VAL A 383 -7.53 4.03 -15.26
N THR A 384 -6.32 4.58 -15.43
CA THR A 384 -5.90 5.76 -14.65
C THR A 384 -6.68 7.00 -15.07
N GLY A 385 -6.87 7.21 -16.37
CA GLY A 385 -7.73 8.26 -16.91
C GLY A 385 -9.18 8.11 -16.43
N GLY A 386 -9.73 6.90 -16.47
CA GLY A 386 -11.07 6.63 -15.93
C GLY A 386 -11.18 6.90 -14.43
N GLU A 387 -10.18 6.50 -13.65
CA GLU A 387 -10.15 6.75 -12.21
C GLU A 387 -10.05 8.25 -11.89
N GLN A 388 -9.31 9.04 -12.68
CA GLN A 388 -9.30 10.49 -12.54
C GLN A 388 -10.70 11.10 -12.74
N VAL A 389 -11.48 10.62 -13.71
CA VAL A 389 -12.88 11.04 -13.89
C VAL A 389 -13.72 10.67 -12.66
N ASN A 390 -13.64 9.43 -12.19
CA ASN A 390 -14.40 8.99 -11.00
C ASN A 390 -14.04 9.79 -9.74
N ARG A 391 -12.76 10.14 -9.57
CA ARG A 391 -12.27 10.93 -8.43
C ARG A 391 -12.53 12.43 -8.58
N PHE A 392 -12.77 12.91 -9.79
CA PHE A 392 -13.19 14.28 -10.06
C PHE A 392 -14.66 14.51 -9.70
N MET A 393 -15.53 13.50 -9.87
CA MET A 393 -16.98 13.65 -9.66
C MET A 393 -17.40 14.24 -8.29
N PRO A 394 -16.79 13.91 -7.14
CA PRO A 394 -17.10 14.57 -5.87
C PRO A 394 -16.91 16.10 -5.88
N PHE A 395 -15.90 16.62 -6.61
CA PHE A 395 -15.70 18.07 -6.78
C PHE A 395 -16.81 18.68 -7.62
N PHE A 396 -17.19 18.02 -8.71
CA PHE A 396 -18.27 18.47 -9.58
C PHE A 396 -19.62 18.49 -8.84
N LYS A 397 -19.93 17.43 -8.10
CA LYS A 397 -21.18 17.34 -7.31
C LYS A 397 -21.21 18.36 -6.16
N SER A 398 -20.08 18.61 -5.50
CA SER A 398 -19.98 19.66 -4.46
C SER A 398 -20.24 21.05 -5.05
N TRP A 399 -19.73 21.32 -6.24
CA TRP A 399 -20.03 22.55 -6.97
C TRP A 399 -21.50 22.64 -7.39
N LEU A 400 -22.11 21.57 -7.90
CA LEU A 400 -23.54 21.56 -8.24
C LEU A 400 -24.44 21.84 -7.03
N ILE A 401 -24.08 21.37 -5.83
CA ILE A 401 -24.80 21.72 -4.59
C ILE A 401 -24.78 23.23 -4.37
N ARG A 402 -23.62 23.89 -4.58
CA ARG A 402 -23.51 25.36 -4.50
C ARG A 402 -24.32 26.06 -5.58
N GLN A 403 -24.30 25.55 -6.82
CA GLN A 403 -25.10 26.11 -7.93
C GLN A 403 -26.60 26.01 -7.67
N GLY A 404 -27.07 24.90 -7.09
CA GLY A 404 -28.46 24.74 -6.68
C GLY A 404 -28.90 25.81 -5.67
N ILE A 405 -28.04 26.13 -4.69
CA ILE A 405 -28.30 27.21 -3.75
C ILE A 405 -28.28 28.58 -4.43
N ALA A 406 -27.31 28.84 -5.31
CA ALA A 406 -27.24 30.09 -6.06
C ALA A 406 -28.47 30.31 -6.96
N GLU A 407 -28.98 29.24 -7.59
CA GLU A 407 -30.23 29.27 -8.35
C GLU A 407 -31.44 29.54 -7.43
N ALA A 408 -31.50 28.90 -6.26
CA ALA A 408 -32.57 29.15 -5.28
C ALA A 408 -32.57 30.61 -4.79
N THR A 409 -31.41 31.19 -4.51
CA THR A 409 -31.26 32.61 -4.16
C THR A 409 -31.77 33.51 -5.29
N ARG A 410 -31.47 33.20 -6.56
CA ARG A 410 -31.95 33.97 -7.71
C ARG A 410 -33.47 33.89 -7.89
N ARG A 411 -34.07 32.71 -7.67
CA ARG A 411 -35.52 32.50 -7.81
C ARG A 411 -36.35 33.04 -6.65
N HIS A 412 -35.74 33.18 -5.47
CA HIS A 412 -36.40 33.61 -4.24
C HIS A 412 -35.63 34.76 -3.60
N ALA A 413 -35.52 35.88 -4.33
CA ALA A 413 -34.80 37.07 -3.87
C ALA A 413 -35.39 37.69 -2.59
N ASP A 414 -36.63 37.36 -2.24
CA ASP A 414 -37.31 37.73 -0.99
C ASP A 414 -36.81 36.95 0.23
N LYS A 415 -36.12 35.82 0.01
CA LYS A 415 -35.60 34.96 1.08
C LYS A 415 -34.10 35.15 1.23
N ALA A 416 -33.63 35.21 2.47
CA ALA A 416 -32.20 35.21 2.78
C ALA A 416 -31.61 33.81 2.58
N ILE A 417 -31.47 33.35 1.33
CA ILE A 417 -30.86 32.06 0.97
C ILE A 417 -29.39 32.30 0.65
N SER A 418 -28.49 31.60 1.33
CA SER A 418 -27.06 31.63 1.03
C SER A 418 -26.42 30.28 1.36
N PHE A 419 -25.26 29.98 0.79
CA PHE A 419 -24.61 28.72 1.14
C PHE A 419 -24.27 28.64 2.64
N GLY A 420 -23.84 29.76 3.23
CA GLY A 420 -23.43 29.84 4.64
C GLY A 420 -24.56 29.76 5.66
N ASN A 421 -25.83 29.68 5.24
CA ASN A 421 -26.96 29.42 6.14
C ASN A 421 -27.73 28.13 5.79
N CYS A 422 -27.17 27.31 4.91
CA CYS A 422 -27.73 26.01 4.56
C CYS A 422 -27.16 24.87 5.43
N VAL A 423 -28.00 23.86 5.65
CA VAL A 423 -27.59 22.54 6.17
C VAL A 423 -27.44 21.59 4.99
N VAL A 424 -26.27 20.98 4.83
CA VAL A 424 -26.00 19.97 3.81
C VAL A 424 -26.06 18.59 4.46
N VAL A 425 -26.87 17.68 3.93
CA VAL A 425 -26.99 16.31 4.43
C VAL A 425 -26.36 15.34 3.44
N LEU A 426 -25.44 14.49 3.90
CA LEU A 426 -24.68 13.54 3.08
C LEU A 426 -24.72 12.15 3.73
N THR A 427 -24.70 11.10 2.91
CA THR A 427 -24.59 9.71 3.37
C THR A 427 -23.14 9.30 3.58
N ALA A 428 -22.88 8.46 4.59
CA ALA A 428 -21.53 8.02 4.95
C ALA A 428 -21.07 6.78 4.18
N GLU A 429 -21.99 5.86 3.90
CA GLU A 429 -21.74 4.59 3.24
C GLU A 429 -21.36 4.80 1.78
N TYR A 430 -20.45 3.97 1.27
CA TYR A 430 -20.07 4.03 -0.15
C TYR A 430 -21.16 3.45 -1.09
N LYS A 431 -22.03 2.57 -0.57
CA LYS A 431 -23.11 1.88 -1.28
C LYS A 431 -24.28 1.66 -0.31
N PRO A 432 -25.54 1.65 -0.79
CA PRO A 432 -26.68 1.26 0.04
C PRO A 432 -26.51 -0.13 0.66
N ASP A 433 -27.09 -0.32 1.85
CA ASP A 433 -27.13 -1.59 2.58
C ASP A 433 -25.75 -2.20 2.92
N THR A 434 -24.71 -1.36 3.03
CA THR A 434 -23.39 -1.77 3.52
C THR A 434 -23.00 -0.96 4.75
N GLN A 435 -22.27 -1.57 5.69
CA GLN A 435 -21.64 -0.85 6.81
C GLN A 435 -20.18 -0.58 6.46
N ASP A 436 -19.95 0.16 5.37
CA ASP A 436 -18.61 0.44 4.86
C ASP A 436 -18.50 1.87 4.33
N ALA A 437 -17.61 2.65 4.94
CA ALA A 437 -17.33 4.04 4.55
C ALA A 437 -16.14 4.16 3.58
N ARG A 438 -15.40 3.08 3.32
CA ARG A 438 -14.10 3.17 2.64
C ARG A 438 -14.24 3.80 1.26
N PHE A 439 -13.47 4.86 1.04
CA PHE A 439 -13.52 5.67 -0.17
C PHE A 439 -14.91 6.21 -0.53
N ALA A 440 -15.81 6.36 0.44
CA ALA A 440 -17.15 6.89 0.21
C ALA A 440 -17.10 8.29 -0.41
N THR A 441 -17.88 8.48 -1.48
CA THR A 441 -18.06 9.74 -2.18
C THR A 441 -18.70 10.81 -1.30
N GLY A 442 -19.59 10.41 -0.39
CA GLY A 442 -20.16 11.28 0.64
C GLY A 442 -19.11 11.95 1.53
N LEU A 443 -18.15 11.18 2.05
CA LEU A 443 -17.06 11.73 2.88
C LEU A 443 -16.08 12.60 2.10
N ARG A 444 -15.83 12.29 0.82
CA ARG A 444 -15.05 13.18 -0.06
C ARG A 444 -15.74 14.54 -0.24
N LYS A 445 -17.07 14.54 -0.47
CA LYS A 445 -17.85 15.79 -0.55
C LYS A 445 -17.83 16.54 0.78
N PHE A 446 -17.93 15.84 1.92
CA PHE A 446 -17.79 16.44 3.24
C PHE A 446 -16.47 17.21 3.36
N GLU A 447 -15.34 16.58 3.04
CA GLU A 447 -14.03 17.24 3.13
C GLU A 447 -13.85 18.40 2.13
N ILE A 448 -14.42 18.28 0.92
CA ILE A 448 -14.41 19.37 -0.07
C ILE A 448 -15.22 20.57 0.45
N LEU A 449 -16.42 20.33 0.99
CA LEU A 449 -17.30 21.39 1.49
C LEU A 449 -16.80 22.00 2.80
N ALA A 450 -16.10 21.22 3.63
CA ALA A 450 -15.47 21.67 4.88
C ALA A 450 -14.12 22.37 4.65
N GLY A 451 -13.50 22.23 3.47
CA GLY A 451 -12.20 22.80 3.15
C GLY A 451 -11.00 21.97 3.66
N THR A 452 -11.21 20.72 4.09
CA THR A 452 -10.17 19.80 4.56
C THR A 452 -9.67 18.85 3.45
N GLY A 453 -10.36 18.82 2.31
CA GLY A 453 -10.15 17.86 1.22
C GLY A 453 -8.92 18.11 0.33
N GLY A 454 -7.91 18.85 0.79
CA GLY A 454 -6.74 19.21 -0.03
C GLY A 454 -5.99 18.00 -0.59
N HIS A 455 -5.94 16.90 0.15
CA HIS A 455 -5.31 15.65 -0.27
C HIS A 455 -6.03 14.98 -1.47
N LEU A 456 -7.33 15.23 -1.65
CA LEU A 456 -8.13 14.64 -2.75
C LEU A 456 -7.65 15.11 -4.13
N LEU A 457 -7.04 16.30 -4.21
CA LEU A 457 -6.44 16.83 -5.43
C LEU A 457 -5.26 15.98 -5.93
N ASN A 458 -4.58 15.25 -5.04
CA ASN A 458 -3.40 14.45 -5.41
C ASN A 458 -3.72 13.35 -6.42
N ALA A 459 -4.98 12.93 -6.47
CA ALA A 459 -5.44 11.90 -7.37
C ALA A 459 -5.78 12.38 -8.78
N LEU A 460 -5.82 13.69 -9.00
CA LEU A 460 -6.11 14.31 -10.28
C LEU A 460 -4.81 14.71 -10.99
N ASP A 461 -4.86 14.73 -12.31
CA ASP A 461 -3.85 15.41 -13.12
C ASP A 461 -3.93 16.93 -12.97
N LEU A 462 -3.04 17.67 -13.65
CA LEU A 462 -3.00 19.13 -13.50
C LEU A 462 -4.34 19.77 -13.91
N ASP A 463 -4.92 19.35 -15.03
CA ASP A 463 -6.17 19.93 -15.55
C ASP A 463 -7.33 19.68 -14.59
N GLY A 464 -7.45 18.44 -14.10
CA GLY A 464 -8.44 18.08 -13.08
C GLY A 464 -8.26 18.89 -11.79
N ARG A 465 -7.02 19.14 -11.35
CA ARG A 465 -6.75 20.00 -10.17
C ARG A 465 -7.15 21.45 -10.41
N VAL A 466 -6.79 22.02 -11.56
CA VAL A 466 -7.15 23.40 -11.91
C VAL A 466 -8.67 23.56 -11.90
N ILE A 467 -9.40 22.67 -12.57
CA ILE A 467 -10.87 22.72 -12.61
C ILE A 467 -11.45 22.53 -11.21
N ALA A 468 -11.00 21.53 -10.45
CA ALA A 468 -11.52 21.24 -9.11
C ALA A 468 -11.38 22.43 -8.16
N VAL A 469 -10.21 23.09 -8.17
CA VAL A 469 -9.93 24.30 -7.37
C VAL A 469 -10.73 25.49 -7.87
N LEU A 470 -10.82 25.71 -9.18
CA LEU A 470 -11.64 26.78 -9.75
C LEU A 470 -13.10 26.66 -9.30
N MET A 471 -13.67 25.45 -9.35
CA MET A 471 -15.05 25.19 -8.98
C MET A 471 -15.30 25.30 -7.47
N ASN A 472 -14.37 24.86 -6.62
CA ASN A 472 -14.64 24.68 -5.18
C ASN A 472 -13.89 25.64 -4.26
N GLU A 473 -12.82 26.30 -4.72
CA GLU A 473 -12.06 27.30 -3.95
C GLU A 473 -12.08 28.70 -4.63
N GLY A 474 -12.37 28.78 -5.93
CA GLY A 474 -12.50 30.03 -6.69
C GLY A 474 -11.24 30.43 -7.48
N PHE A 475 -11.36 31.44 -8.33
CA PHE A 475 -10.28 31.85 -9.26
C PHE A 475 -9.04 32.39 -8.55
N GLU A 476 -9.19 33.17 -7.48
CA GLU A 476 -8.04 33.70 -6.72
C GLU A 476 -7.16 32.58 -6.17
N ARG A 477 -7.77 31.45 -5.82
CA ARG A 477 -7.01 30.30 -5.33
C ARG A 477 -6.21 29.61 -6.43
N VAL A 478 -6.74 29.57 -7.65
CA VAL A 478 -5.99 29.13 -8.83
C VAL A 478 -4.76 30.02 -9.07
N GLN A 479 -4.91 31.34 -8.88
CA GLN A 479 -3.80 32.30 -8.99
C GLN A 479 -2.74 32.07 -7.91
N GLN A 480 -3.14 31.92 -6.64
CA GLN A 480 -2.22 31.66 -5.53
C GLN A 480 -1.40 30.37 -5.70
N ARG A 481 -1.96 29.38 -6.40
CA ARG A 481 -1.28 28.12 -6.71
C ARG A 481 -0.40 28.17 -7.96
N GLY A 482 -0.38 29.31 -8.67
CA GLY A 482 0.41 29.49 -9.89
C GLY A 482 -0.16 28.76 -11.10
N TRP A 483 -1.47 28.51 -11.14
CA TRP A 483 -2.13 27.71 -12.20
C TRP A 483 -2.92 28.54 -13.22
N SER A 484 -2.79 29.87 -13.17
CA SER A 484 -3.54 30.78 -14.05
C SER A 484 -3.24 30.61 -15.52
N GLU A 485 -1.98 30.37 -15.88
CA GLU A 485 -1.58 30.12 -17.27
C GLU A 485 -2.30 28.89 -17.83
N ARG A 486 -2.29 27.79 -17.07
CA ARG A 486 -2.96 26.56 -17.48
C ARG A 486 -4.46 26.74 -17.66
N LEU A 487 -5.11 27.46 -16.74
CA LEU A 487 -6.55 27.76 -16.87
C LEU A 487 -6.84 28.62 -18.11
N ARG A 488 -5.99 29.61 -18.40
CA ARG A 488 -6.12 30.45 -19.59
C ARG A 488 -5.98 29.65 -20.87
N ASP A 489 -5.03 28.72 -20.94
CA ASP A 489 -4.89 27.81 -22.08
C ASP A 489 -6.16 26.97 -22.31
N MET A 490 -6.76 26.45 -21.22
CA MET A 490 -7.98 25.63 -21.30
C MET A 490 -9.20 26.41 -21.80
N LEU A 491 -9.25 27.71 -21.49
CA LEU A 491 -10.34 28.61 -21.88
C LEU A 491 -10.04 29.40 -23.17
N ALA A 492 -8.85 29.23 -23.75
CA ALA A 492 -8.34 30.03 -24.86
C ALA A 492 -8.41 31.55 -24.60
N ILE A 493 -7.96 31.98 -23.42
CA ILE A 493 -7.92 33.40 -23.01
C ILE A 493 -6.47 33.92 -23.09
N ASP A 494 -6.26 35.02 -23.81
CA ASP A 494 -4.95 35.66 -23.93
C ASP A 494 -4.46 36.26 -22.60
N ALA A 495 -3.14 36.37 -22.43
CA ALA A 495 -2.54 36.85 -21.18
C ALA A 495 -2.88 38.31 -20.86
N ASP A 496 -3.12 39.11 -21.89
CA ASP A 496 -3.33 40.55 -21.78
C ASP A 496 -4.83 40.93 -21.72
N ASP A 497 -5.73 39.94 -21.80
CA ASP A 497 -7.17 40.15 -21.70
C ASP A 497 -7.61 40.32 -20.24
N ASN A 498 -7.33 41.51 -19.70
CA ASN A 498 -7.70 41.89 -18.34
C ASN A 498 -9.22 41.84 -18.08
N ALA A 499 -10.05 42.03 -19.12
CA ALA A 499 -11.50 41.97 -18.99
C ALA A 499 -11.97 40.52 -18.76
N ALA A 500 -11.44 39.56 -19.52
CA ALA A 500 -11.71 38.15 -19.31
C ALA A 500 -11.20 37.66 -17.94
N ILE A 501 -10.03 38.12 -17.49
CA ILE A 501 -9.48 37.78 -16.17
C ILE A 501 -10.40 38.27 -15.05
N GLU A 502 -10.91 39.50 -15.13
CA GLU A 502 -11.84 40.02 -14.12
C GLU A 502 -13.20 39.30 -14.17
N GLN A 503 -13.65 38.91 -15.36
CA GLN A 503 -14.85 38.09 -15.49
C GLN A 503 -14.69 36.71 -14.83
N LEU A 504 -13.51 36.08 -14.90
CA LEU A 504 -13.24 34.82 -14.18
C LEU A 504 -13.34 34.99 -12.67
N ARG A 505 -12.85 36.12 -12.12
CA ARG A 505 -12.98 36.43 -10.70
C ARG A 505 -14.46 36.54 -10.27
N LEU A 506 -15.29 37.16 -11.10
CA LEU A 506 -16.72 37.30 -10.84
C LEU A 506 -17.49 35.98 -10.99
N LEU A 507 -17.14 35.16 -11.99
CA LEU A 507 -17.80 33.87 -12.24
C LEU A 507 -17.43 32.81 -11.19
N PHE A 508 -16.21 32.85 -10.65
CA PHE A 508 -15.69 31.88 -9.70
C PHE A 508 -15.21 32.56 -8.40
N PRO A 509 -16.13 33.10 -7.58
CA PRO A 509 -15.77 33.73 -6.33
C PRO A 509 -15.26 32.71 -5.30
N ALA A 510 -14.59 33.21 -4.25
CA ALA A 510 -14.13 32.38 -3.15
C ALA A 510 -15.30 31.62 -2.48
N ALA A 511 -15.15 30.32 -2.33
CA ALA A 511 -16.18 29.47 -1.75
C ALA A 511 -16.15 29.51 -0.22
N ARG A 512 -17.31 29.65 0.41
CA ARG A 512 -17.48 29.54 1.87
C ARG A 512 -18.06 28.19 2.26
N PRO A 513 -17.74 27.61 3.42
CA PRO A 513 -18.39 26.40 3.91
C PRO A 513 -19.89 26.64 4.18
N PRO A 514 -20.73 25.59 4.21
CA PRO A 514 -22.12 25.73 4.64
C PRO A 514 -22.21 25.98 6.15
N ALA A 515 -23.40 26.33 6.64
CA ALA A 515 -23.62 26.51 8.08
C ALA A 515 -23.40 25.21 8.85
N GLU A 516 -23.84 24.08 8.28
CA GLU A 516 -23.73 22.77 8.90
C GLU A 516 -23.62 21.69 7.80
N ILE A 517 -22.82 20.64 8.06
CA ILE A 517 -22.83 19.41 7.26
C ILE A 517 -23.19 18.25 8.19
N ARG A 518 -24.24 17.51 7.84
CA ARG A 518 -24.70 16.31 8.56
C ARG A 518 -24.33 15.07 7.78
N MET A 519 -23.44 14.26 8.36
CA MET A 519 -23.16 12.91 7.88
C MET A 519 -24.17 11.95 8.48
N VAL A 520 -24.90 11.23 7.64
CA VAL A 520 -25.90 10.24 8.04
C VAL A 520 -25.40 8.86 7.67
N SER A 521 -25.44 7.94 8.65
CA SER A 521 -25.16 6.52 8.43
C SER A 521 -26.38 5.69 8.83
N PRO A 522 -27.22 5.26 7.87
CA PRO A 522 -28.35 4.39 8.16
C PRO A 522 -27.93 3.03 8.71
N THR A 523 -26.73 2.55 8.41
CA THR A 523 -26.24 1.22 8.85
C THR A 523 -25.45 1.25 10.15
N GLY A 524 -25.25 2.43 10.75
CA GLY A 524 -24.60 2.58 12.06
C GLY A 524 -23.08 2.48 12.02
N LEU A 525 -22.43 3.07 11.01
CA LEU A 525 -20.97 3.27 10.98
C LEU A 525 -20.51 4.04 12.22
N SER A 526 -19.40 3.61 12.82
CA SER A 526 -18.82 4.31 13.95
C SER A 526 -18.16 5.61 13.49
N THR A 527 -18.00 6.57 14.39
CA THR A 527 -17.22 7.79 14.10
C THR A 527 -15.80 7.46 13.65
N GLN A 528 -15.18 6.41 14.19
CA GLN A 528 -13.83 5.98 13.80
C GLN A 528 -13.79 5.52 12.33
N ASP A 529 -14.83 4.84 11.85
CA ASP A 529 -14.93 4.42 10.44
C ASP A 529 -15.02 5.63 9.51
N LEU A 530 -15.72 6.69 9.94
CA LEU A 530 -15.84 7.93 9.18
C LEU A 530 -14.52 8.71 9.14
N LEU A 531 -13.85 8.84 10.29
CA LEU A 531 -12.58 9.56 10.40
C LEU A 531 -11.44 8.85 9.66
N ASN A 532 -11.57 7.56 9.36
CA ASN A 532 -10.54 6.73 8.69
C ASN A 532 -11.00 6.12 7.36
N TYR A 533 -11.94 6.77 6.67
CA TYR A 533 -12.50 6.24 5.43
C TYR A 533 -11.48 6.11 4.28
N THR A 534 -10.34 6.81 4.36
CA THR A 534 -9.18 6.69 3.48
C THR A 534 -7.90 6.99 4.24
N SER A 535 -6.76 6.44 3.83
CA SER A 535 -5.48 6.59 4.56
C SER A 535 -4.92 8.00 4.57
N ASP A 536 -5.30 8.82 3.59
CA ASP A 536 -4.70 10.14 3.35
C ASP A 536 -5.54 11.28 3.95
N THR A 537 -6.66 10.95 4.61
CA THR A 537 -7.51 11.93 5.28
C THR A 537 -6.85 12.46 6.55
N GLN A 538 -7.16 13.71 6.89
CA GLN A 538 -6.66 14.36 8.10
C GLN A 538 -7.75 14.53 9.16
N LEU A 539 -8.92 13.93 8.95
CA LEU A 539 -10.09 14.15 9.81
C LEU A 539 -9.85 13.76 11.27
N GLU A 540 -9.13 12.67 11.54
CA GLU A 540 -8.78 12.29 12.92
C GLU A 540 -7.90 13.35 13.59
N ALA A 541 -6.84 13.79 12.92
CA ALA A 541 -5.93 14.82 13.44
C ALA A 541 -6.67 16.15 13.68
N ILE A 542 -7.52 16.56 12.73
CA ILE A 542 -8.35 17.78 12.84
C ILE A 542 -9.33 17.64 14.00
N ALA A 543 -9.96 16.47 14.17
CA ALA A 543 -10.90 16.22 15.25
C ALA A 543 -10.22 16.27 16.63
N ASP A 544 -9.00 15.73 16.75
CA ASP A 544 -8.22 15.77 17.98
C ASP A 544 -7.74 17.18 18.32
N GLU A 545 -7.23 17.93 17.33
CA GLU A 545 -6.87 19.35 17.49
C GLU A 545 -8.08 20.18 17.94
N THR A 546 -9.22 20.01 17.27
CA THR A 546 -10.48 20.69 17.64
C THR A 546 -10.92 20.31 19.05
N ARG A 547 -10.78 19.05 19.46
CA ARG A 547 -11.12 18.59 20.82
C ARG A 547 -10.23 19.27 21.87
N LEU A 548 -8.94 19.41 21.60
CA LEU A 548 -8.00 20.11 22.47
C LEU A 548 -8.37 21.60 22.60
N GLU A 549 -8.68 22.26 21.50
CA GLU A 549 -9.12 23.67 21.50
C GLU A 549 -10.41 23.86 22.30
N LEU A 550 -11.42 23.02 22.07
CA LEU A 550 -12.69 23.08 22.80
C LEU A 550 -12.51 22.80 24.30
N SER A 551 -11.63 21.87 24.67
CA SER A 551 -11.32 21.58 26.07
C SER A 551 -10.63 22.79 26.73
N ALA A 552 -9.67 23.42 26.04
CA ALA A 552 -9.00 24.62 26.52
C ALA A 552 -9.94 25.84 26.65
N LEU A 553 -11.03 25.89 25.88
CA LEU A 553 -12.10 26.88 26.02
C LEU A 553 -13.09 26.54 27.14
N GLY A 554 -13.31 25.25 27.40
CA GLY A 554 -14.14 24.74 28.49
C GLY A 554 -13.55 25.01 29.88
N ASP A 555 -12.22 24.96 30.02
CA ASP A 555 -11.50 25.30 31.26
C ASP A 555 -11.42 26.81 31.56
N ARG A 556 -11.96 27.67 30.66
CA ARG A 556 -12.00 29.14 30.83
C ARG A 556 -13.38 29.68 31.25
N LYS A 557 -14.35 28.81 31.56
CA LYS A 557 -15.63 29.16 32.18
C LYS A 557 -15.73 28.51 33.55
#